data_AF-A0A7Y3C3L2-F1
#
_entry.id   AF-A0A7Y3C3L2-F1
#
_cell.length_a   1.000
_cell.length_b   1.000
_cell.length_c   1.000
_cell.angle_alpha   90.00
_cell.angle_beta   90.00
_cell.angle_gamma   90.00
#
_symmetry.space_group_name_H-M   'P 1'
#
loop_
_entity.id
_entity.type
_entity.pdbx_description
1 polymer ?
#
loop_
_entity_poly.entity_id
_entity_poly.type
_entity_poly.pdbx_seq_one_letter_code
_entity_poly.pdbx_strand_id
1 'polypeptide(L)'
;MEYRLLTLFADGGLMMYPLVLCSMIALGVMIAKFFTLHIAHKGTSRVLTEVEELALSGDIAGAIEVARDTPGPASAILLAGLRRLETKKLNAGELESMIATTGTIELGFLERGLVILATVANVAPLMGFLGTVAGMILAFAAIEQAGNVEPSLVAGGIKVALLTTASGLVIAVPVNIGYNFFVTRIDQLIVDMEHGAQKIINLAWDLEKDGKIEIIPRGDDRWPAKEGFAAKAAASSPPPSPTPNKPDMGAGEASGSAGESGE
;
A
#
# COMPACT_ATOMS: atom_id res chain seq x y z
N MET A 1 -5.09 -33.71 27.14
CA MET A 1 -4.24 -32.50 27.12
C MET A 1 -4.99 -31.25 26.66
N GLU A 2 -6.24 -31.33 26.19
CA GLU A 2 -6.97 -30.17 25.63
C GLU A 2 -7.51 -29.15 26.64
N TYR A 3 -7.79 -29.54 27.89
CA TYR A 3 -8.34 -28.59 28.87
C TYR A 3 -7.34 -27.52 29.34
N ARG A 4 -6.03 -27.71 29.16
CA ARG A 4 -5.01 -26.76 29.64
C ARG A 4 -5.00 -25.44 28.89
N LEU A 5 -5.26 -25.44 27.58
CA LEU A 5 -5.24 -24.20 26.77
C LEU A 5 -6.45 -23.31 27.05
N LEU A 6 -7.64 -23.90 27.19
CA LEU A 6 -8.85 -23.16 27.56
C LEU A 6 -8.79 -22.62 28.98
N THR A 7 -8.21 -23.37 29.93
CA THR A 7 -7.97 -22.85 31.29
C THR A 7 -6.92 -21.74 31.32
N LEU A 8 -5.84 -21.86 30.54
CA LEU A 8 -4.86 -20.78 30.35
C LEU A 8 -5.52 -19.53 29.77
N PHE A 9 -6.40 -19.69 28.78
CA PHE A 9 -7.11 -18.58 28.16
C PHE A 9 -8.06 -17.87 29.14
N ALA A 10 -8.81 -18.64 29.92
CA ALA A 10 -9.69 -18.10 30.97
C ALA A 10 -8.88 -17.38 32.07
N ASP A 11 -7.69 -17.87 32.39
CA ASP A 11 -6.80 -17.29 33.40
C ASP A 11 -6.07 -16.01 32.92
N GLY A 12 -6.00 -15.75 31.62
CA GLY A 12 -5.30 -14.59 31.05
C GLY A 12 -6.06 -13.25 31.15
N GLY A 13 -7.28 -13.25 31.70
CA GLY A 13 -8.04 -12.03 31.95
C GLY A 13 -8.52 -11.30 30.68
N LEU A 14 -9.01 -10.07 30.85
CA LEU A 14 -9.71 -9.30 29.80
C LEU A 14 -8.86 -9.06 28.54
N MET A 15 -7.53 -8.96 28.67
CA MET A 15 -6.63 -8.66 27.56
C MET A 15 -6.43 -9.82 26.58
N MET A 16 -6.91 -11.03 26.90
CA MET A 16 -6.86 -12.17 25.97
C MET A 16 -7.85 -12.06 24.80
N TYR A 17 -9.01 -11.43 25.01
CA TYR A 17 -10.03 -11.25 23.96
C TYR A 17 -9.51 -10.44 22.76
N PRO A 18 -8.93 -9.24 22.93
CA PRO A 18 -8.40 -8.50 21.80
C PRO A 18 -7.18 -9.19 21.16
N LEU A 19 -6.36 -9.93 21.93
CA LEU A 19 -5.26 -10.72 21.38
C LEU A 19 -5.74 -11.81 20.42
N VAL A 20 -6.82 -12.53 20.77
CA VAL A 20 -7.41 -13.52 19.84
C VAL A 20 -7.98 -12.88 18.61
N LEU A 21 -8.63 -11.72 18.74
CA LEU A 21 -9.12 -10.99 17.58
C LEU A 21 -7.97 -10.61 16.64
N CYS A 22 -6.86 -10.09 17.17
CA CYS A 22 -5.66 -9.80 16.40
C CYS A 22 -5.09 -11.05 15.71
N SER A 23 -5.04 -12.18 16.41
CA SER A 23 -4.58 -13.46 15.85
C SER A 23 -5.46 -13.93 14.70
N MET A 24 -6.78 -13.86 14.85
CA MET A 24 -7.75 -14.28 13.83
C MET A 24 -7.66 -13.40 12.57
N ILE A 25 -7.55 -12.07 12.75
CA ILE A 25 -7.38 -11.12 11.64
C ILE A 25 -6.06 -11.38 10.92
N ALA A 26 -4.95 -11.50 11.66
CA ALA A 26 -3.65 -11.71 11.06
C ALA A 26 -3.57 -13.03 10.29
N LEU A 27 -4.15 -14.11 10.83
CA LEU A 27 -4.22 -15.39 10.15
C LEU A 27 -5.04 -15.29 8.84
N GLY A 28 -6.20 -14.64 8.89
CA GLY A 28 -7.04 -14.44 7.70
C GLY A 28 -6.31 -13.66 6.60
N VAL A 29 -5.63 -12.57 6.95
CA VAL A 29 -4.83 -11.77 6.00
C VAL A 29 -3.64 -12.57 5.47
N MET A 30 -2.95 -13.34 6.33
CA MET A 30 -1.80 -14.16 5.94
C MET A 30 -2.20 -15.23 4.92
N ILE A 31 -3.32 -15.91 5.13
CA ILE A 31 -3.85 -16.91 4.19
C ILE A 31 -4.22 -16.24 2.86
N ALA A 32 -4.98 -15.14 2.90
CA ALA A 32 -5.35 -14.40 1.69
C ALA A 32 -4.11 -13.96 0.90
N LYS A 33 -3.09 -13.44 1.59
CA LYS A 33 -1.82 -13.02 0.98
C LYS A 33 -1.05 -14.15 0.34
N PHE A 34 -0.98 -15.29 1.02
CA PHE A 34 -0.31 -16.47 0.48
C PHE A 34 -0.91 -16.86 -0.87
N PHE A 35 -2.24 -16.90 -1.00
CA PHE A 35 -2.89 -17.20 -2.28
C PHE A 35 -2.69 -16.10 -3.33
N THR A 36 -2.86 -14.83 -2.97
CA THR A 36 -2.67 -13.71 -3.90
C THR A 36 -1.25 -13.69 -4.49
N LEU A 37 -0.21 -13.80 -3.67
CA LEU A 37 1.17 -13.80 -4.13
C LEU A 37 1.52 -15.07 -4.92
N HIS A 38 0.99 -16.23 -4.52
CA HIS A 38 1.23 -17.47 -5.24
C HIS A 38 0.66 -17.42 -6.67
N ILE A 39 -0.50 -16.78 -6.85
CA ILE A 39 -1.11 -16.57 -8.17
C ILE A 39 -0.36 -15.48 -8.95
N ALA A 40 0.01 -14.37 -8.30
CA ALA A 40 0.69 -13.24 -8.96
C ALA A 40 2.07 -13.59 -9.53
N HIS A 41 2.78 -14.54 -8.92
CA HIS A 41 4.09 -15.00 -9.40
C HIS A 41 3.98 -16.11 -10.45
N LYS A 42 2.79 -16.66 -10.68
CA LYS A 42 2.61 -17.81 -11.56
C LYS A 42 2.67 -17.38 -13.02
N GLY A 43 3.75 -17.76 -13.70
CA GLY A 43 3.89 -17.59 -15.14
C GLY A 43 4.55 -16.28 -15.57
N THR A 44 5.07 -15.48 -14.63
CA THR A 44 5.75 -14.21 -14.91
C THR A 44 6.91 -14.38 -15.88
N SER A 45 7.86 -15.29 -15.59
CA SER A 45 9.01 -15.53 -16.46
C SER A 45 8.58 -16.04 -17.85
N ARG A 46 7.58 -16.92 -17.90
CA ARG A 46 7.06 -17.45 -19.18
C ARG A 46 6.49 -16.33 -20.05
N VAL A 47 5.66 -15.48 -19.48
CA VAL A 47 5.05 -14.35 -20.22
C VAL A 47 6.09 -13.35 -20.68
N LEU A 48 7.04 -13.00 -19.82
CA LEU A 48 8.09 -12.06 -20.19
C LEU A 48 8.87 -12.56 -21.42
N THR A 49 9.16 -13.86 -21.49
CA THR A 49 9.85 -14.46 -22.64
C THR A 49 8.95 -14.57 -23.86
N GLU A 50 7.73 -15.11 -23.72
CA GLU A 50 6.81 -15.38 -24.83
C GLU A 50 6.33 -14.07 -25.50
N VAL A 51 6.07 -13.02 -24.72
CA VAL A 51 5.72 -11.69 -25.24
C VAL A 51 6.88 -11.07 -26.01
N GLU A 52 8.11 -11.23 -25.53
CA GLU A 52 9.29 -10.70 -26.23
C GLU A 52 9.51 -11.40 -27.57
N GLU A 53 9.43 -12.73 -27.61
CA GLU A 53 9.55 -13.52 -28.83
C GLU A 53 8.48 -13.14 -29.88
N LEU A 54 7.22 -13.04 -29.46
CA LEU A 54 6.11 -12.65 -30.32
C LEU A 54 6.27 -11.21 -30.82
N ALA A 55 6.65 -10.27 -29.95
CA ALA A 55 6.84 -8.88 -30.32
C ALA A 55 7.99 -8.68 -31.31
N LEU A 56 9.13 -9.36 -31.11
CA LEU A 56 10.27 -9.34 -32.04
C LEU A 56 9.95 -9.98 -33.39
N SER A 57 9.07 -10.99 -33.41
CA SER A 57 8.58 -11.60 -34.65
C SER A 57 7.57 -10.71 -35.41
N GLY A 58 7.16 -9.59 -34.82
CA GLY A 58 6.17 -8.66 -35.38
C GLY A 58 4.71 -9.03 -35.08
N ASP A 59 4.47 -10.11 -34.34
CA ASP A 59 3.13 -10.55 -33.93
C ASP A 59 2.70 -9.87 -32.61
N ILE A 60 2.41 -8.57 -32.70
CA ILE A 60 1.92 -7.79 -31.55
C ILE A 60 0.55 -8.29 -31.07
N ALA A 61 -0.29 -8.80 -31.97
CA ALA A 61 -1.60 -9.33 -31.62
C ALA A 61 -1.47 -10.61 -30.77
N GLY A 62 -0.60 -11.54 -31.16
CA GLY A 62 -0.26 -12.71 -30.36
C GLY A 62 0.31 -12.34 -28.99
N ALA A 63 1.21 -11.36 -28.94
CA ALA A 63 1.79 -10.87 -27.68
C ALA A 63 0.72 -10.32 -26.72
N ILE A 64 -0.28 -9.60 -27.24
CA ILE A 64 -1.41 -9.08 -26.45
C ILE A 64 -2.24 -10.24 -25.87
N GLU A 65 -2.51 -11.29 -26.66
CA GLU A 65 -3.32 -12.43 -26.21
C GLU A 65 -2.62 -13.18 -25.06
N VAL A 66 -1.32 -13.44 -25.20
CA VAL A 66 -0.50 -14.10 -24.17
C VAL A 66 -0.45 -13.27 -22.88
N ALA A 67 -0.26 -11.95 -23.00
CA ALA A 67 -0.26 -11.05 -21.85
C ALA A 67 -1.64 -10.96 -21.18
N ARG A 68 -2.73 -11.08 -21.93
CA ARG A 68 -4.10 -11.05 -21.40
C ARG A 68 -4.46 -12.33 -20.65
N ASP A 69 -4.03 -13.48 -21.16
CA ASP A 69 -4.43 -14.78 -20.62
C ASP A 69 -3.58 -15.23 -19.42
N THR A 70 -2.51 -14.50 -19.10
CA THR A 70 -1.66 -14.81 -17.95
C THR A 70 -1.94 -13.86 -16.78
N PRO A 71 -2.24 -14.39 -15.59
CA PRO A 71 -2.40 -13.56 -14.39
C PRO A 71 -1.04 -13.07 -13.89
N GLY A 72 -0.98 -11.82 -13.48
CA GLY A 72 0.20 -11.27 -12.81
C GLY A 72 0.37 -9.78 -13.02
N PRO A 73 1.16 -9.13 -12.16
CA PRO A 73 1.43 -7.70 -12.27
C PRO A 73 2.30 -7.39 -13.50
N ALA A 74 3.28 -8.24 -13.81
CA ALA A 74 4.13 -8.08 -14.99
C ALA A 74 3.34 -8.22 -16.31
N SER A 75 2.38 -9.14 -16.38
CA SER A 75 1.52 -9.29 -17.57
C SER A 75 0.58 -8.10 -17.76
N ALA A 76 0.09 -7.51 -16.66
CA ALA A 76 -0.70 -6.27 -16.71
C ALA A 76 0.11 -5.09 -17.31
N ILE A 77 1.38 -4.94 -16.92
CA ILE A 77 2.29 -3.94 -17.50
C ILE A 77 2.50 -4.17 -19.00
N LEU A 78 2.83 -5.41 -19.39
CA LEU A 78 3.03 -5.77 -20.79
C LEU A 78 1.77 -5.50 -21.62
N LEU A 79 0.60 -5.91 -21.14
CA LEU A 79 -0.68 -5.69 -21.82
C LEU A 79 -0.99 -4.20 -22.01
N ALA A 80 -0.77 -3.39 -20.98
CA ALA A 80 -0.97 -1.94 -21.05
C ALA A 80 -0.05 -1.28 -22.08
N GLY A 81 1.22 -1.71 -22.14
CA GLY A 81 2.20 -1.26 -23.11
C GLY A 81 1.87 -1.66 -24.54
N LEU A 82 1.63 -2.96 -24.78
CA LEU A 82 1.38 -3.51 -26.12
C LEU A 82 0.14 -2.93 -26.79
N ARG A 83 -0.96 -2.76 -26.03
CA ARG A 83 -2.19 -2.12 -26.55
C ARG A 83 -1.95 -0.70 -27.05
N ARG A 84 -0.98 -0.01 -26.46
CA ARG A 84 -0.65 1.35 -26.89
C ARG A 84 0.22 1.34 -28.15
N LEU A 85 1.15 0.39 -28.27
CA LEU A 85 1.94 0.22 -29.49
C LEU A 85 1.08 -0.07 -30.72
N GLU A 86 -0.07 -0.73 -30.54
CA GLU A 86 -1.06 -0.97 -31.61
C GLU A 86 -1.60 0.33 -32.24
N THR A 87 -1.60 1.45 -31.50
CA THR A 87 -2.20 2.72 -31.97
C THR A 87 -1.30 3.48 -32.97
N LYS A 88 -0.07 2.99 -33.25
CA LYS A 88 0.93 3.51 -34.22
C LYS A 88 1.42 4.96 -34.04
N LYS A 89 0.72 5.78 -33.26
CA LYS A 89 1.14 7.12 -32.82
C LYS A 89 1.39 7.07 -31.33
N LEU A 90 2.64 7.28 -30.92
CA LEU A 90 3.05 7.15 -29.54
C LEU A 90 3.66 8.45 -29.05
N ASN A 91 3.15 9.00 -27.95
CA ASN A 91 3.90 9.98 -27.20
C ASN A 91 4.73 9.23 -26.15
N ALA A 92 6.06 9.38 -26.19
CA ALA A 92 6.95 8.68 -25.26
C ALA A 92 6.60 8.98 -23.79
N GLY A 93 6.29 10.24 -23.48
CA GLY A 93 5.90 10.64 -22.12
C GLY A 93 4.55 10.03 -21.68
N GLU A 94 3.65 9.78 -22.63
CA GLU A 94 2.38 9.13 -22.34
C GLU A 94 2.56 7.63 -22.08
N LEU A 95 3.45 6.94 -22.82
CA LEU A 95 3.78 5.54 -22.58
C LEU A 95 4.39 5.34 -21.19
N GLU A 96 5.43 6.12 -20.86
CA GLU A 96 6.10 6.06 -19.55
C GLU A 96 5.12 6.35 -18.41
N SER A 97 4.30 7.40 -18.54
CA SER A 97 3.31 7.76 -17.52
C SER A 97 2.26 6.66 -17.32
N MET A 98 1.81 6.01 -18.40
CA MET A 98 0.85 4.90 -18.32
C MET A 98 1.44 3.66 -17.65
N ILE A 99 2.68 3.31 -18.00
CA ILE A 99 3.40 2.18 -17.37
C ILE A 99 3.58 2.46 -15.88
N ALA A 100 4.05 3.66 -15.50
CA ALA A 100 4.22 4.07 -14.11
C ALA A 100 2.90 4.05 -13.32
N THR A 101 1.82 4.54 -13.93
CA THR A 101 0.48 4.53 -13.32
C THR A 101 -0.02 3.10 -13.11
N THR A 102 0.12 2.23 -14.11
CA THR A 102 -0.27 0.82 -14.02
C THR A 102 0.53 0.10 -12.95
N GLY A 103 1.85 0.33 -12.89
CA GLY A 103 2.72 -0.21 -11.85
C GLY A 103 2.29 0.23 -10.45
N THR A 104 1.99 1.51 -10.27
CA THR A 104 1.50 2.04 -8.99
C THR A 104 0.20 1.38 -8.55
N ILE A 105 -0.73 1.15 -9.48
CA ILE A 105 -2.01 0.47 -9.20
C ILE A 105 -1.76 -0.99 -8.77
N GLU A 106 -0.96 -1.74 -9.53
CA GLU A 106 -0.61 -3.13 -9.23
C GLU A 106 0.12 -3.27 -7.89
N LEU A 107 1.07 -2.37 -7.59
CA LEU A 107 1.74 -2.29 -6.29
C LEU A 107 0.72 -2.10 -5.15
N GLY A 108 -0.23 -1.18 -5.30
CA GLY A 108 -1.27 -0.97 -4.29
C GLY A 108 -2.14 -2.22 -4.05
N PHE A 109 -2.38 -3.04 -5.08
CA PHE A 109 -3.06 -4.34 -4.90
C PHE A 109 -2.17 -5.36 -4.17
N LEU A 110 -0.88 -5.43 -4.52
CA LEU A 110 0.09 -6.32 -3.90
C LEU A 110 0.36 -5.97 -2.43
N GLU A 111 0.35 -4.69 -2.05
CA GLU A 111 0.58 -4.25 -0.67
C GLU A 111 -0.65 -4.35 0.22
N ARG A 112 -1.86 -4.43 -0.36
CA ARG A 112 -3.14 -4.38 0.39
C ARG A 112 -3.20 -5.38 1.54
N GLY A 113 -3.24 -4.91 2.78
CA GLY A 113 -3.32 -5.78 3.97
C GLY A 113 -1.97 -6.09 4.61
N LEU A 114 -0.84 -5.76 3.98
CA LEU A 114 0.46 -5.76 4.69
C LEU A 114 0.43 -4.83 5.89
N VAL A 115 -0.21 -3.67 5.76
CA VAL A 115 -0.40 -2.71 6.86
C VAL A 115 -1.06 -3.40 8.06
N ILE A 116 -2.05 -4.26 7.84
CA ILE A 116 -2.74 -4.99 8.93
C ILE A 116 -1.78 -5.94 9.64
N LEU A 117 -0.96 -6.69 8.88
CA LEU A 117 0.04 -7.58 9.47
C LEU A 117 1.10 -6.80 10.26
N ALA A 118 1.59 -5.68 9.71
CA ALA A 118 2.53 -4.80 10.38
C ALA A 118 1.93 -4.22 11.67
N THR A 119 0.67 -3.78 11.64
CA THR A 119 -0.04 -3.29 12.83
C THR A 119 -0.17 -4.41 13.86
N VAL A 120 -0.62 -5.61 13.50
CA VAL A 120 -0.76 -6.71 14.47
C VAL A 120 0.58 -7.14 15.06
N ALA A 121 1.63 -7.22 14.25
CA ALA A 121 2.98 -7.54 14.71
C ALA A 121 3.49 -6.55 15.78
N ASN A 122 3.13 -5.27 15.67
CA ASN A 122 3.52 -4.23 16.61
C ASN A 122 2.56 -4.10 17.81
N VAL A 123 1.26 -4.24 17.60
CA VAL A 123 0.23 -4.01 18.63
C VAL A 123 0.08 -5.22 19.55
N ALA A 124 0.22 -6.46 19.06
CA ALA A 124 0.06 -7.65 19.88
C ALA A 124 1.03 -7.72 21.09
N PRO A 125 2.34 -7.41 20.96
CA PRO A 125 3.24 -7.33 22.11
C PRO A 125 2.86 -6.22 23.08
N LEU A 126 2.44 -5.05 22.57
CA LEU A 126 2.01 -3.92 23.39
C LEU A 126 0.75 -4.26 24.20
N MET A 127 -0.20 -4.99 23.61
CA MET A 127 -1.35 -5.50 24.35
C MET A 127 -0.96 -6.54 25.41
N GLY A 128 0.03 -7.40 25.12
CA GLY A 128 0.61 -8.30 26.11
C GLY A 128 1.23 -7.55 27.28
N PHE A 129 2.01 -6.49 27.01
CA PHE A 129 2.57 -5.60 28.02
C PHE A 129 1.48 -4.92 28.86
N LEU A 130 0.43 -4.40 28.22
CA LEU A 130 -0.73 -3.82 28.93
C LEU A 130 -1.39 -4.86 29.85
N GLY A 131 -1.46 -6.13 29.43
CA GLY A 131 -1.91 -7.25 30.25
C GLY A 131 -1.08 -7.43 31.53
N THR A 132 0.24 -7.16 31.49
CA THR A 132 1.07 -7.21 32.70
C THR A 132 0.72 -6.12 33.69
N VAL A 133 0.56 -4.90 33.20
CA VAL A 133 0.20 -3.74 34.02
C VAL A 133 -1.17 -3.99 34.66
N ALA A 134 -2.14 -4.45 33.88
CA ALA A 134 -3.47 -4.79 34.40
C ALA A 134 -3.43 -5.93 35.44
N GLY A 135 -2.67 -7.00 35.19
CA GLY A 135 -2.52 -8.11 36.12
C GLY A 135 -1.88 -7.69 37.46
N MET A 136 -0.89 -6.80 37.42
CA MET A 136 -0.26 -6.26 38.62
C MET A 136 -1.17 -5.30 39.39
N ILE A 137 -1.96 -4.47 38.70
CA ILE A 137 -2.97 -3.61 39.34
C ILE A 137 -3.98 -4.47 40.11
N LEU A 138 -4.47 -5.56 39.50
CA LEU A 138 -5.41 -6.47 40.16
C LEU A 138 -4.78 -7.20 41.35
N ALA A 139 -3.50 -7.59 41.25
CA ALA A 139 -2.77 -8.21 42.35
C ALA A 139 -2.68 -7.29 43.58
N PHE A 140 -2.31 -6.02 43.37
CA PHE A 140 -2.21 -5.06 44.46
C PHE A 140 -3.57 -4.68 45.06
N ALA A 141 -4.61 -4.54 44.22
CA ALA A 141 -5.97 -4.32 44.69
C ALA A 141 -6.49 -5.46 45.58
N ALA A 142 -6.11 -6.71 45.28
CA ALA A 142 -6.44 -7.86 46.10
C ALA A 142 -5.73 -7.85 47.47
N ILE A 143 -4.46 -7.44 47.51
CA ILE A 143 -3.73 -7.24 48.77
C ILE A 143 -4.39 -6.15 49.63
N GLU A 144 -4.76 -5.02 49.00
CA GLU A 144 -5.40 -3.90 49.69
C GLU A 144 -6.73 -4.33 50.33
N GLN A 145 -7.57 -5.07 49.59
CA GLN A 145 -8.84 -5.59 50.13
C GLN A 145 -8.66 -6.63 51.25
N ALA A 146 -7.65 -7.51 51.12
CA ALA A 146 -7.40 -8.54 52.12
C ALA A 146 -6.84 -7.97 53.43
N GLY A 147 -6.26 -6.77 53.41
CA GLY A 147 -5.64 -6.14 54.58
C GLY A 147 -4.40 -6.87 55.11
N ASN A 148 -3.94 -7.90 54.39
CA ASN A 148 -2.74 -8.67 54.70
C ASN A 148 -2.06 -9.11 53.40
N VAL A 149 -0.73 -9.24 53.44
CA VAL A 149 0.08 -9.66 52.31
C VAL A 149 0.19 -11.18 52.33
N GLU A 150 -0.68 -11.87 51.60
CA GLU A 150 -0.54 -13.30 51.34
C GLU A 150 0.11 -13.54 49.96
N PRO A 151 1.21 -14.31 49.86
CA PRO A 151 1.89 -14.56 48.58
C PRO A 151 0.98 -15.19 47.50
N SER A 152 -0.04 -15.94 47.92
CA SER A 152 -1.02 -16.58 47.05
C SER A 152 -1.87 -15.55 46.27
N LEU A 153 -2.21 -14.42 46.88
CA LEU A 153 -2.99 -13.34 46.26
C LEU A 153 -2.23 -12.67 45.12
N VAL A 154 -0.92 -12.46 45.30
CA VAL A 154 -0.06 -11.82 44.29
C VAL A 154 0.26 -12.77 43.14
N ALA A 155 0.46 -14.06 43.45
CA ALA A 155 0.80 -15.08 42.46
C ALA A 155 -0.25 -15.19 41.34
N GLY A 156 -1.53 -14.96 41.65
CA GLY A 156 -2.62 -14.94 40.65
C GLY A 156 -2.44 -13.84 39.60
N GLY A 157 -2.21 -12.60 40.01
CA GLY A 157 -2.03 -11.49 39.07
C GLY A 157 -0.73 -11.57 38.27
N ILE A 158 0.35 -12.08 38.88
CA ILE A 158 1.61 -12.36 38.16
C ILE A 158 1.39 -13.43 37.08
N LYS A 159 0.63 -14.49 37.38
CA LYS A 159 0.29 -15.53 36.40
C LYS A 159 -0.44 -14.94 35.19
N VAL A 160 -1.45 -14.11 35.43
CA VAL A 160 -2.21 -13.41 34.36
C VAL A 160 -1.28 -12.52 33.52
N ALA A 161 -0.41 -11.76 34.18
CA ALA A 161 0.56 -10.87 33.54
C ALA A 161 1.51 -11.63 32.59
N LEU A 162 2.12 -12.70 33.08
CA LEU A 162 3.07 -13.48 32.29
C LEU A 162 2.39 -14.17 31.10
N LEU A 163 1.17 -14.67 31.30
CA LEU A 163 0.44 -15.39 30.26
C LEU A 163 -0.02 -14.49 29.11
N THR A 164 -0.49 -13.28 29.43
CA THR A 164 -0.89 -12.28 28.42
C THR A 164 0.30 -11.81 27.60
N THR A 165 1.47 -11.60 28.23
CA THR A 165 2.71 -11.26 27.53
C THR A 165 3.18 -12.36 26.60
N ALA A 166 3.26 -13.59 27.12
CA ALA A 166 3.66 -14.73 26.33
C ALA A 166 2.75 -14.92 25.11
N SER A 167 1.43 -14.75 25.30
CA SER A 167 0.45 -14.86 24.21
C SER A 167 0.64 -13.77 23.15
N GLY A 168 0.87 -12.51 23.56
CA GLY A 168 1.16 -11.41 22.64
C GLY A 168 2.39 -11.67 21.78
N LEU A 169 3.46 -12.19 22.37
CA LEU A 169 4.70 -12.53 21.65
C LEU A 169 4.52 -13.73 20.71
N VAL A 170 3.81 -14.77 21.16
CA VAL A 170 3.53 -15.97 20.35
C VAL A 170 2.71 -15.60 19.09
N ILE A 171 1.86 -14.59 19.16
CA ILE A 171 1.13 -14.08 17.98
C ILE A 171 2.03 -13.16 17.13
N ALA A 172 2.75 -12.24 17.76
CA ALA A 172 3.52 -11.22 17.05
C ALA A 172 4.68 -11.79 16.22
N VAL A 173 5.40 -12.78 16.76
CA VAL A 173 6.60 -13.32 16.12
C VAL A 173 6.28 -13.98 14.77
N PRO A 174 5.33 -14.94 14.66
CA PRO A 174 4.94 -15.52 13.38
C PRO A 174 4.36 -14.50 12.40
N VAL A 175 3.58 -13.53 12.90
CA VAL A 175 2.98 -12.47 12.05
C VAL A 175 4.07 -11.58 11.46
N ASN A 176 5.09 -11.21 12.24
CA ASN A 176 6.22 -10.41 11.77
C ASN A 176 7.06 -11.19 10.73
N ILE A 177 7.32 -12.48 10.97
CA ILE A 177 8.01 -13.35 9.98
C ILE A 177 7.21 -13.41 8.67
N GLY A 178 5.90 -13.64 8.76
CA GLY A 178 5.01 -13.67 7.60
C GLY A 178 4.97 -12.34 6.85
N TYR A 179 4.90 -11.22 7.56
CA TYR A 179 4.99 -9.87 6.99
C TYR A 179 6.27 -9.69 6.17
N ASN A 180 7.44 -9.97 6.76
CA ASN A 180 8.72 -9.83 6.04
C ASN A 180 8.81 -10.76 4.82
N PHE A 181 8.32 -11.99 4.95
CA PHE A 181 8.25 -12.93 3.83
C PHE A 181 7.42 -12.36 2.66
N PHE A 182 6.26 -11.78 2.94
CA PHE A 182 5.42 -11.19 1.91
C PHE A 182 6.04 -9.94 1.28
N VAL A 183 6.70 -9.08 2.09
CA VAL A 183 7.44 -7.92 1.57
C VAL A 183 8.50 -8.36 0.56
N THR A 184 9.36 -9.31 0.92
CA THR A 184 10.40 -9.81 0.00
C THR A 184 9.83 -10.41 -1.28
N ARG A 185 8.65 -11.05 -1.22
CA ARG A 185 7.98 -11.59 -2.39
C ARG A 185 7.34 -10.51 -3.27
N ILE A 186 6.84 -9.44 -2.66
CA ILE A 186 6.33 -8.29 -3.41
C ILE A 186 7.48 -7.60 -4.12
N ASP A 187 8.62 -7.37 -3.45
CA ASP A 187 9.82 -6.79 -4.04
C ASP A 187 10.26 -7.52 -5.33
N GLN A 188 10.20 -8.86 -5.33
CA GLN A 188 10.47 -9.65 -6.53
C GLN A 188 9.48 -9.38 -7.67
N LEU A 189 8.19 -9.23 -7.35
CA LEU A 189 7.17 -8.85 -8.33
C LEU A 189 7.36 -7.42 -8.86
N ILE A 190 7.93 -6.52 -8.06
CA ILE A 190 8.30 -5.17 -8.52
C ILE A 190 9.38 -5.27 -9.60
N VAL A 191 10.43 -6.03 -9.34
CA VAL A 191 11.51 -6.26 -10.31
C VAL A 191 10.96 -6.87 -11.60
N ASP A 192 10.04 -7.82 -11.50
CA ASP A 192 9.39 -8.42 -12.68
C ASP A 192 8.56 -7.40 -13.49
N MET A 193 7.85 -6.48 -12.82
CA MET A 193 7.13 -5.39 -13.49
C MET A 193 8.09 -4.41 -14.17
N GLU A 194 9.20 -4.06 -13.53
CA GLU A 194 10.24 -3.19 -14.09
C GLU A 194 10.86 -3.81 -15.34
N HIS A 195 11.15 -5.11 -15.32
CA HIS A 195 11.59 -5.83 -16.51
C HIS A 195 10.53 -5.77 -17.63
N GLY A 196 9.26 -5.98 -17.32
CA GLY A 196 8.16 -5.84 -18.29
C GLY A 196 8.10 -4.44 -18.89
N ALA A 197 8.19 -3.41 -18.05
CA ALA A 197 8.23 -2.01 -18.47
C ALA A 197 9.41 -1.72 -19.42
N GLN A 198 10.61 -2.17 -19.06
CA GLN A 198 11.81 -1.99 -19.89
C GLN A 198 11.67 -2.69 -21.25
N LYS A 199 11.09 -3.89 -21.30
CA LYS A 199 10.84 -4.60 -22.56
C LYS A 199 9.92 -3.81 -23.48
N ILE A 200 8.84 -3.21 -22.95
CA ILE A 200 7.92 -2.38 -23.73
C ILE A 200 8.62 -1.13 -24.26
N ILE A 201 9.44 -0.47 -23.44
CA ILE A 201 10.16 0.75 -23.86
C ILE A 201 11.16 0.42 -24.97
N ASN A 202 11.93 -0.66 -24.83
CA ASN A 202 12.88 -1.11 -25.85
C ASN A 202 12.15 -1.47 -27.16
N LEU A 203 11.04 -2.20 -27.06
CA LEU A 203 10.22 -2.55 -28.22
C LEU A 203 9.67 -1.29 -28.93
N ALA A 204 9.25 -0.28 -28.17
CA ALA A 204 8.79 0.99 -28.74
C ALA A 204 9.88 1.65 -29.58
N TRP A 205 11.12 1.73 -29.06
CA TRP A 205 12.25 2.30 -29.78
C TRP A 205 12.67 1.48 -31.02
N ASP A 206 12.61 0.16 -30.95
CA ASP A 206 12.92 -0.69 -32.10
C ASP A 206 11.87 -0.53 -33.21
N LEU A 207 10.59 -0.42 -32.86
CA LEU A 207 9.51 -0.14 -33.81
C LEU A 207 9.59 1.27 -34.41
N GLU A 208 10.12 2.26 -33.67
CA GLU A 208 10.43 3.59 -34.20
C GLU A 208 11.56 3.54 -35.23
N LYS A 209 12.66 2.86 -34.93
CA LYS A 209 13.80 2.69 -35.87
C LYS A 209 13.39 1.99 -37.16
N ASP A 210 12.49 1.01 -37.05
CA ASP A 210 11.91 0.28 -38.19
C ASP A 210 10.92 1.14 -39.01
N GLY A 211 10.61 2.38 -38.57
CA GLY A 211 9.65 3.27 -39.22
C GLY A 211 8.20 2.80 -39.10
N LYS A 212 7.90 1.86 -38.20
CA LYS A 212 6.56 1.28 -37.99
C LYS A 212 5.70 2.13 -37.05
N ILE A 213 6.35 2.93 -36.21
CA ILE A 213 5.71 3.85 -35.24
C ILE A 213 6.41 5.20 -35.31
N GLU A 214 5.64 6.27 -35.18
CA GLU A 214 6.18 7.62 -34.98
C GLU A 214 6.13 7.94 -33.47
N ILE A 215 7.30 8.06 -32.84
CA ILE A 215 7.41 8.51 -31.45
C ILE A 215 7.56 10.02 -31.45
N ILE A 216 6.58 10.71 -30.86
CA ILE A 216 6.65 12.15 -30.67
C ILE A 216 7.57 12.38 -29.45
N PRO A 217 8.74 13.04 -29.62
CA PRO A 217 9.65 13.30 -28.52
C PRO A 217 8.96 14.12 -27.44
N ARG A 218 9.42 13.97 -26.19
CA ARG A 218 8.98 14.77 -25.04
C ARG A 218 9.37 16.25 -25.25
N GLY A 219 8.59 16.96 -26.04
CA GLY A 219 8.68 18.39 -26.26
C GLY A 219 7.83 19.13 -25.24
N ASP A 220 8.51 19.86 -24.36
CA ASP A 220 8.04 20.99 -23.55
C ASP A 220 6.55 21.37 -23.76
N ASP A 221 5.70 20.96 -22.82
CA ASP A 221 4.38 21.51 -22.48
C ASP A 221 3.32 21.75 -23.59
N ARG A 222 3.42 21.09 -24.75
CA ARG A 222 2.50 21.36 -25.89
C ARG A 222 1.81 20.15 -26.53
N TRP A 223 1.47 19.13 -25.74
CA TRP A 223 0.36 18.21 -26.08
C TRP A 223 -0.95 18.82 -25.56
N PRO A 224 -2.07 18.84 -26.32
CA PRO A 224 -3.12 19.83 -26.11
C PRO A 224 -3.77 19.65 -24.74
N ALA A 225 -3.54 20.63 -23.87
CA ALA A 225 -4.30 20.82 -22.66
C ALA A 225 -5.72 21.32 -22.98
N LYS A 226 -6.55 20.55 -23.72
CA LYS A 226 -8.01 20.71 -23.94
C LYS A 226 -8.52 19.35 -24.45
N GLU A 227 -9.44 18.59 -23.84
CA GLU A 227 -10.54 18.92 -22.93
C GLU A 227 -10.82 17.69 -22.01
N GLY A 228 -10.07 17.57 -20.92
CA GLY A 228 -10.35 16.55 -19.90
C GLY A 228 -11.21 17.13 -18.78
N PHE A 229 -12.50 16.81 -18.77
CA PHE A 229 -13.44 16.85 -17.64
C PHE A 229 -13.72 18.19 -16.88
N ALA A 230 -12.81 19.16 -16.85
CA ALA A 230 -12.97 20.41 -16.10
C ALA A 230 -13.89 21.44 -16.80
N ALA A 231 -13.96 21.42 -18.14
CA ALA A 231 -14.83 22.33 -18.91
C ALA A 231 -16.33 22.01 -18.73
N LYS A 232 -16.69 20.77 -18.37
CA LYS A 232 -18.09 20.36 -18.15
C LYS A 232 -18.61 20.72 -16.75
N ALA A 233 -17.72 20.95 -15.78
CA ALA A 233 -18.07 21.37 -14.42
C ALA A 233 -18.26 22.89 -14.27
N ALA A 234 -17.62 23.69 -15.14
CA ALA A 234 -17.75 25.15 -15.14
C ALA A 234 -19.05 25.67 -15.80
N ALA A 235 -19.77 24.82 -16.55
CA ALA A 235 -21.02 25.18 -17.23
C ALA A 235 -22.28 25.03 -16.37
N SER A 236 -22.16 24.55 -15.12
CA SER A 236 -23.30 24.33 -14.20
C SER A 236 -23.37 25.29 -13.01
N SER A 237 -22.50 26.31 -12.96
CA SER A 237 -22.49 27.29 -11.87
C SER A 237 -23.22 28.56 -12.30
N PRO A 238 -24.28 29.02 -11.58
CA PRO A 238 -24.95 30.25 -11.92
C PRO A 238 -24.02 31.47 -11.71
N PRO A 239 -24.11 32.51 -12.55
CA PRO A 239 -23.22 33.67 -12.48
C PRO A 239 -23.41 34.45 -11.16
N PRO A 240 -22.34 35.01 -10.58
CA PRO A 240 -22.43 35.79 -9.35
C PRO A 240 -23.19 37.10 -9.58
N SER A 241 -24.03 37.45 -8.61
CA SER A 241 -24.82 38.69 -8.59
C SER A 241 -23.93 39.95 -8.56
N PRO A 242 -24.29 41.03 -9.27
CA PRO A 242 -23.49 42.24 -9.32
C PRO A 242 -23.49 42.97 -7.97
N THR A 243 -22.31 43.19 -7.39
CA THR A 243 -22.13 44.05 -6.21
C THR A 243 -22.17 45.54 -6.59
N PRO A 244 -22.72 46.43 -5.75
CA PRO A 244 -22.89 47.84 -6.07
C PRO A 244 -21.55 48.60 -6.00
N ASN A 245 -21.37 49.51 -6.95
CA ASN A 245 -20.21 50.39 -7.08
C ASN A 245 -20.10 51.34 -5.87
N LYS A 246 -18.90 51.53 -5.30
CA LYS A 246 -18.64 52.45 -4.17
C LYS A 246 -17.97 53.73 -4.71
N PRO A 247 -18.33 54.94 -4.25
CA PRO A 247 -17.89 56.19 -4.87
C PRO A 247 -16.51 56.66 -4.40
N ASP A 248 -15.80 57.33 -5.32
CA ASP A 248 -14.52 58.03 -5.14
C ASP A 248 -14.57 59.15 -4.09
N MET A 249 -13.62 59.12 -3.15
CA MET A 249 -12.99 60.24 -2.42
C MET A 249 -11.66 59.68 -1.88
N GLY A 250 -10.47 60.27 -1.95
CA GLY A 250 -10.00 61.63 -2.17
C GLY A 250 -8.88 61.93 -1.15
N ALA A 251 -7.67 62.20 -1.66
CA ALA A 251 -6.55 62.96 -1.06
C ALA A 251 -5.84 62.52 0.26
N GLY A 252 -4.50 62.67 0.25
CA GLY A 252 -3.72 63.14 1.42
C GLY A 252 -2.52 62.28 1.86
N GLU A 253 -1.29 62.72 1.51
CA GLU A 253 -0.07 62.91 2.35
C GLU A 253 0.37 61.80 3.35
N ALA A 254 1.63 61.60 3.77
CA ALA A 254 3.01 61.96 3.42
C ALA A 254 3.90 61.35 4.54
N SER A 255 5.16 60.99 4.24
CA SER A 255 6.29 60.76 5.19
C SER A 255 6.16 59.60 6.22
N GLY A 256 7.21 58.93 6.73
CA GLY A 256 8.65 59.05 6.58
C GLY A 256 9.37 58.04 7.52
N SER A 257 10.63 57.76 7.18
CA SER A 257 11.80 57.37 8.02
C SER A 257 11.78 56.18 9.01
N ALA A 258 12.72 55.26 8.73
CA ALA A 258 13.91 54.92 9.55
C ALA A 258 13.84 53.94 10.74
N GLY A 259 14.89 53.10 10.79
CA GLY A 259 15.51 52.49 11.97
C GLY A 259 14.82 51.22 12.48
N GLU A 260 15.48 50.23 13.07
CA GLU A 260 16.89 49.97 13.38
C GLU A 260 16.96 48.52 13.90
N SER A 261 18.14 47.92 13.82
CA SER A 261 18.73 46.87 14.69
C SER A 261 17.89 46.11 15.72
N GLY A 262 18.14 44.81 15.82
CA GLY A 262 17.92 44.02 17.02
C GLY A 262 18.66 42.69 16.90
N GLU A 263 19.54 42.44 17.87
CA GLU A 263 20.53 41.36 18.04
C GLU A 263 20.07 39.92 17.80
#